data_AF-A0A2V8KU89-F1
#
_entry.id   AF-A0A2V8KU89-F1
#
_cell.length_a   1.000
_cell.length_b   1.000
_cell.length_c   1.000
_cell.angle_alpha   90.00
_cell.angle_beta   90.00
_cell.angle_gamma   90.00
#
_symmetry.space_group_name_H-M   'P 1'
#
loop_
_entity.id
_entity.type
_entity.pdbx_description
1 polymer ?
#
loop_
_entity_poly.entity_id
_entity_poly.type
_entity_poly.pdbx_seq_one_letter_code
_entity_poly.pdbx_strand_id
1 'polypeptide(L)'
;MQDKTTRRQFLKVAGISAGSFAFLKNVPPVSAQEAKVTPALVRLGAGIEPLVRLIEDTPQAELLEQVAQRIHQGATYQQIVAALFLAGVRNIAPRPNVGFKFHAVMVVNAAHQESLASPETDRWLPIFWALDEFKKSQAMEQ
;
A
#
# COMPACT_ATOMS: atom_id res chain seq x y z
N MET A 1 16.90 -40.83 1.43
CA MET A 1 17.05 -39.51 2.10
C MET A 1 17.10 -38.46 1.00
N GLN A 2 16.09 -37.60 0.89
CA GLN A 2 16.07 -36.52 -0.11
C GLN A 2 17.08 -35.44 0.28
N ASP A 3 18.04 -35.18 -0.59
CA ASP A 3 19.05 -34.15 -0.43
C ASP A 3 18.36 -32.77 -0.55
N LYS A 4 18.11 -32.11 0.59
CA LYS A 4 17.41 -30.82 0.62
C LYS A 4 18.33 -29.74 0.06
N THR A 5 18.13 -29.35 -1.19
CA THR A 5 18.78 -28.19 -1.79
C THR A 5 18.55 -26.96 -0.91
N THR A 6 19.61 -26.37 -0.38
CA THR A 6 19.49 -25.16 0.45
C THR A 6 19.13 -23.96 -0.42
N ARG A 7 18.40 -22.97 0.13
CA ARG A 7 18.11 -21.70 -0.59
C ARG A 7 19.37 -21.06 -1.19
N ARG A 8 20.50 -21.19 -0.49
CA ARG A 8 21.81 -20.70 -0.94
C ARG A 8 22.35 -21.47 -2.16
N GLN A 9 22.18 -22.79 -2.21
CA GLN A 9 22.55 -23.58 -3.40
C GLN A 9 21.64 -23.27 -4.59
N PHE A 10 20.33 -23.14 -4.36
CA PHE A 10 19.37 -22.77 -5.42
C PHE A 10 19.72 -21.42 -6.06
N LEU A 11 19.99 -20.39 -5.25
CA LEU A 11 20.37 -19.06 -5.75
C LEU A 11 21.71 -19.05 -6.49
N LYS A 12 22.67 -19.87 -6.06
CA LYS A 12 23.94 -20.04 -6.79
C LYS A 12 23.73 -20.64 -8.17
N VAL A 13 22.85 -21.64 -8.30
CA VAL A 13 22.56 -22.30 -9.59
C VAL A 13 21.76 -21.37 -10.51
N ALA A 14 20.70 -20.72 -10.00
CA ALA A 14 19.86 -19.80 -10.79
C ALA A 14 20.62 -18.54 -11.25
N GLY A 15 21.57 -18.05 -10.45
CA GLY A 15 22.41 -16.90 -10.80
C GLY A 15 23.47 -17.18 -11.87
N ILE A 16 23.84 -18.45 -12.11
CA ILE A 16 24.80 -18.85 -13.14
C ILE A 16 24.13 -18.95 -14.53
N SER A 17 22.85 -19.31 -14.59
CA SER A 17 22.10 -19.45 -15.84
C SER A 17 21.50 -18.14 -16.39
N ALA A 18 21.46 -17.07 -15.60
CA ALA A 18 20.87 -15.79 -16.00
C ALA A 18 21.94 -14.73 -16.27
N GLY A 19 22.51 -14.73 -17.49
CA GLY A 19 23.45 -13.69 -17.95
C GLY A 19 22.92 -12.26 -17.81
N SER A 20 21.60 -12.06 -17.71
CA SER A 20 20.94 -10.76 -17.59
C SER A 20 21.09 -10.04 -16.25
N PHE A 21 21.58 -10.69 -15.18
CA PHE A 21 21.71 -10.07 -13.85
C PHE A 21 23.16 -9.89 -13.38
N ALA A 22 24.14 -9.98 -14.28
CA ALA A 22 25.55 -9.79 -13.93
C ALA A 22 25.83 -8.42 -13.27
N PHE A 23 25.05 -7.38 -13.60
CA PHE A 23 25.15 -6.06 -13.00
C PHE A 23 24.91 -6.04 -11.48
N LEU A 24 24.17 -7.01 -10.93
CA LEU A 24 23.93 -7.11 -9.48
C LEU A 24 25.22 -7.33 -8.68
N LYS A 25 26.27 -7.86 -9.31
CA LYS A 25 27.60 -7.99 -8.68
C LYS A 25 28.24 -6.64 -8.37
N ASN A 26 27.81 -5.59 -9.05
CA ASN A 26 28.32 -4.22 -8.87
C ASN A 26 27.42 -3.39 -7.94
N VAL A 27 26.30 -3.94 -7.47
CA VAL A 27 25.45 -3.28 -6.48
C VAL A 27 26.09 -3.47 -5.10
N PRO A 28 26.30 -2.41 -4.30
CA PRO A 28 26.86 -2.52 -2.96
C PRO A 28 26.09 -3.53 -2.09
N PRO A 29 26.79 -4.36 -1.28
CA PRO A 29 26.12 -5.30 -0.39
C PRO A 29 25.36 -4.54 0.70
N VAL A 30 24.09 -4.90 0.90
CA VAL A 30 23.24 -4.35 1.96
C VAL A 30 23.37 -5.22 3.21
N SER A 31 23.72 -4.62 4.34
CA SER A 31 23.82 -5.36 5.61
C SER A 31 22.43 -5.70 6.16
N ALA A 32 22.32 -6.76 6.96
CA ALA A 32 21.06 -7.10 7.64
C ALA A 32 20.56 -5.97 8.55
N GLN A 33 21.49 -5.19 9.12
CA GLN A 33 21.18 -4.05 9.97
C GLN A 33 20.61 -2.87 9.16
N GLU A 34 21.17 -2.60 7.99
CA GLU A 34 20.68 -1.57 7.05
C GLU A 34 19.32 -1.95 6.46
N ALA A 35 19.10 -3.24 6.14
CA ALA A 35 17.84 -3.74 5.62
C ALA A 35 16.70 -3.76 6.66
N LYS A 36 16.97 -3.42 7.92
CA LYS A 36 15.97 -3.42 8.98
C LYS A 36 14.99 -2.26 8.79
N VAL A 37 13.77 -2.59 8.39
CA VAL A 37 12.68 -1.60 8.28
C VAL A 37 12.29 -1.13 9.68
N THR A 38 12.33 0.18 9.91
CA THR A 38 11.74 0.79 11.11
C THR A 38 10.42 1.46 10.72
N PRO A 39 9.36 1.39 11.55
CA PRO A 39 8.07 2.03 11.22
C PRO A 39 8.17 3.54 10.98
N ALA A 40 9.13 4.22 11.61
CA ALA A 40 9.40 5.65 11.44
C ALA A 40 10.04 6.03 10.08
N LEU A 41 10.36 5.04 9.24
CA LEU A 41 11.12 5.23 8.00
C LEU A 41 10.21 5.61 6.81
N VAL A 42 8.89 5.34 6.89
CA VAL A 42 7.92 5.80 5.89
C VAL A 42 7.49 7.23 6.22
N ARG A 43 8.34 8.20 5.89
CA ARG A 43 7.99 9.62 5.91
C ARG A 43 7.46 10.01 4.55
N LEU A 44 6.18 10.36 4.44
CA LEU A 44 5.64 10.83 3.16
C LEU A 44 5.96 12.32 3.01
N GLY A 45 6.05 12.77 1.76
CA GLY A 45 6.28 14.17 1.46
C GLY A 45 5.15 15.06 1.98
N ALA A 46 5.47 16.32 2.28
CA ALA A 46 4.52 17.29 2.81
C ALA A 46 3.28 17.51 1.92
N GLY A 47 3.37 17.19 0.63
CA GLY A 47 2.24 17.29 -0.31
C GLY A 47 1.18 16.19 -0.20
N ILE A 48 1.44 15.09 0.53
CA ILE A 48 0.51 13.95 0.63
C ILE A 48 0.30 13.45 2.06
N GLU A 49 1.31 13.57 2.95
CA GLU A 49 1.21 13.15 4.35
C GLU A 49 -0.04 13.70 5.06
N PRO A 50 -0.47 14.97 4.89
CA PRO A 50 -1.68 15.47 5.54
C PRO A 50 -2.96 14.74 5.13
N LEU A 51 -3.09 14.34 3.86
CA LEU A 51 -4.24 13.57 3.38
C LEU A 51 -4.21 12.13 3.88
N VAL A 52 -3.02 11.53 3.95
CA VAL A 52 -2.84 10.19 4.54
C VAL A 52 -3.26 10.20 6.00
N ARG A 53 -2.78 11.16 6.78
CA ARG A 53 -3.15 11.32 8.20
C ARG A 53 -4.63 11.56 8.39
N LEU A 54 -5.25 12.38 7.55
CA LEU A 54 -6.72 12.56 7.58
C LEU A 54 -7.46 11.22 7.39
N ILE A 55 -6.99 10.33 6.51
CA ILE A 55 -7.63 9.01 6.31
C ILE A 55 -7.35 8.08 7.51
N GLU A 56 -6.11 8.07 8.00
CA GLU A 56 -5.68 7.22 9.12
C GLU A 56 -6.40 7.57 10.44
N ASP A 57 -6.42 8.86 10.78
CA ASP A 57 -6.72 9.36 12.12
C ASP A 57 -8.19 9.75 12.30
N THR A 58 -8.90 10.10 11.22
CA THR A 58 -10.32 10.49 11.30
C THR A 58 -11.21 9.28 11.60
N PRO A 59 -12.14 9.35 12.58
CA PRO A 59 -13.11 8.29 12.85
C PRO A 59 -13.95 7.94 11.62
N GLN A 60 -14.35 6.67 11.49
CA GLN A 60 -15.11 6.18 10.32
C GLN A 60 -16.36 7.03 10.03
N ALA A 61 -17.11 7.39 11.07
CA ALA A 61 -18.35 8.17 10.95
C ALA A 61 -18.16 9.57 10.34
N GLU A 62 -16.95 10.12 10.41
CA GLU A 62 -16.63 11.48 9.94
C GLU A 62 -15.79 11.48 8.67
N LEU A 63 -15.16 10.36 8.32
CA LEU A 63 -14.14 10.30 7.27
C LEU A 63 -14.66 10.80 5.92
N LEU A 64 -15.82 10.31 5.49
CA LEU A 64 -16.35 10.63 4.15
C LEU A 64 -16.63 12.13 4.02
N GLU A 65 -17.19 12.75 5.05
CA GLU A 65 -17.45 14.19 5.06
C GLU A 65 -16.15 14.99 5.03
N GLN A 66 -15.16 14.62 5.87
CA GLN A 66 -13.88 15.32 5.89
C GLN A 66 -13.11 15.19 4.57
N VAL A 67 -13.16 14.02 3.91
CA VAL A 67 -12.56 13.83 2.58
C VAL A 67 -13.29 14.67 1.53
N ALA A 68 -14.63 14.70 1.55
CA ALA A 68 -15.41 15.56 0.65
C ALA A 68 -15.02 17.04 0.81
N GLN A 69 -14.85 17.51 2.06
CA GLN A 69 -14.36 18.87 2.32
C GLN A 69 -12.97 19.12 1.71
N ARG A 70 -12.04 18.17 1.80
CA ARG A 70 -10.72 18.30 1.15
C ARG A 70 -10.82 18.37 -0.37
N ILE A 71 -11.72 17.60 -0.98
CA ILE A 71 -11.97 17.66 -2.43
C ILE A 71 -12.50 19.04 -2.82
N HIS A 72 -13.47 19.57 -2.07
CA HIS A 72 -13.97 20.94 -2.29
C HIS A 72 -12.90 22.03 -2.10
N GLN A 73 -11.90 21.77 -1.25
CA GLN A 73 -10.73 22.64 -1.05
C GLN A 73 -9.63 22.45 -2.10
N GLY A 74 -9.84 21.58 -3.10
CA GLY A 74 -8.93 21.40 -4.24
C GLY A 74 -8.06 20.15 -4.19
N ALA A 75 -8.30 19.21 -3.26
CA ALA A 75 -7.64 17.91 -3.32
C ALA A 75 -8.08 17.17 -4.60
N THR A 76 -7.10 16.76 -5.40
CA THR A 76 -7.35 16.08 -6.67
C THR A 76 -7.74 14.62 -6.44
N TYR A 77 -8.44 14.04 -7.42
CA TYR A 77 -8.73 12.62 -7.47
C TYR A 77 -7.50 11.74 -7.22
N GLN A 78 -6.39 12.05 -7.92
CA GLN A 78 -5.14 11.30 -7.79
C GLN A 78 -4.56 11.39 -6.36
N GLN A 79 -4.64 12.56 -5.72
CA GLN A 79 -4.19 12.72 -4.34
C GLN A 79 -5.02 11.90 -3.36
N ILE A 80 -6.35 11.82 -3.52
CA ILE A 80 -7.20 10.99 -2.66
C ILE A 80 -6.90 9.51 -2.84
N VAL A 81 -6.81 9.03 -4.08
CA VAL A 81 -6.49 7.63 -4.38
C VAL A 81 -5.08 7.27 -3.87
N ALA A 82 -4.09 8.14 -4.09
CA ALA A 82 -2.73 7.93 -3.60
C ALA A 82 -2.69 7.92 -2.06
N ALA A 83 -3.39 8.84 -1.40
CA ALA A 83 -3.45 8.89 0.05
C ALA A 83 -4.09 7.63 0.63
N LEU A 84 -5.18 7.13 0.04
CA LEU A 84 -5.83 5.89 0.44
C LEU A 84 -4.89 4.68 0.30
N PHE A 85 -4.16 4.56 -0.81
CA PHE A 85 -3.14 3.52 -0.98
C PHE A 85 -2.04 3.60 0.09
N LEU A 86 -1.52 4.80 0.34
CA LEU A 86 -0.43 5.00 1.30
C LEU A 86 -0.87 4.74 2.74
N ALA A 87 -2.09 5.17 3.11
CA ALA A 87 -2.72 4.82 4.39
C ALA A 87 -2.87 3.30 4.52
N GLY A 88 -3.31 2.62 3.46
CA GLY A 88 -3.38 1.18 3.38
C GLY A 88 -2.03 0.51 3.66
N VAL A 89 -0.99 0.88 2.91
CA VAL A 89 0.36 0.30 3.02
C VAL A 89 0.99 0.54 4.41
N ARG A 90 0.75 1.70 5.03
CA ARG A 90 1.31 2.03 6.35
C ARG A 90 0.68 1.25 7.50
N ASN A 91 -0.62 0.96 7.43
CA ASN A 91 -1.37 0.40 8.56
C ASN A 91 -1.67 -1.08 8.43
N ILE A 92 -1.38 -1.70 7.28
CA ILE A 92 -1.76 -3.08 7.00
C ILE A 92 -0.49 -3.92 6.79
N ALA A 93 -0.13 -4.72 7.79
CA ALA A 93 0.98 -5.65 7.71
C ALA A 93 0.52 -6.98 7.08
N PRO A 94 1.01 -7.36 5.88
CA PRO A 94 0.58 -8.59 5.19
C PRO A 94 1.26 -9.87 5.73
N ARG A 95 2.09 -9.76 6.78
CA ARG A 95 2.87 -10.88 7.34
C ARG A 95 2.81 -10.85 8.88
N PRO A 96 2.94 -12.02 9.54
CA PRO A 96 3.18 -13.35 8.98
C PRO A 96 1.94 -14.01 8.35
N ASN A 97 0.73 -13.59 8.75
CA ASN A 97 -0.53 -14.07 8.19
C ASN A 97 -1.17 -12.94 7.37
N VAL A 98 -1.57 -13.25 6.14
CA VAL A 98 -2.30 -12.30 5.29
C VAL A 98 -3.74 -12.23 5.81
N GLY A 99 -3.96 -11.38 6.82
CA GLY A 99 -5.30 -11.19 7.39
C GLY A 99 -6.24 -10.48 6.41
N PHE A 100 -7.53 -10.46 6.73
CA PHE A 100 -8.56 -9.79 5.92
C PHE A 100 -8.21 -8.33 5.60
N LYS A 101 -7.46 -7.65 6.47
CA LYS A 101 -6.99 -6.28 6.27
C LYS A 101 -6.26 -6.06 4.95
N PHE A 102 -5.55 -7.06 4.40
CA PHE A 102 -4.85 -6.92 3.12
C PHE A 102 -5.81 -6.64 1.95
N HIS A 103 -7.07 -7.08 2.04
CA HIS A 103 -8.09 -6.77 1.03
C HIS A 103 -8.34 -5.27 0.91
N ALA A 104 -8.25 -4.51 2.02
CA ALA A 104 -8.44 -3.06 2.00
C ALA A 104 -7.40 -2.33 1.15
N VAL A 105 -6.19 -2.89 0.98
CA VAL A 105 -5.18 -2.34 0.06
C VAL A 105 -5.44 -2.78 -1.38
N MET A 106 -5.76 -4.07 -1.58
CA MET A 106 -5.99 -4.62 -2.92
C MET A 106 -7.20 -3.99 -3.60
N VAL A 107 -8.25 -3.68 -2.83
CA VAL A 107 -9.50 -3.18 -3.39
C VAL A 107 -9.40 -1.74 -3.90
N VAL A 108 -8.41 -0.96 -3.45
CA VAL A 108 -8.23 0.43 -3.90
C VAL A 108 -8.00 0.49 -5.41
N ASN A 109 -7.24 -0.45 -5.97
CA ASN A 109 -7.05 -0.50 -7.44
C ASN A 109 -8.35 -0.86 -8.16
N ALA A 110 -9.12 -1.81 -7.64
CA ALA A 110 -10.41 -2.20 -8.24
C ALA A 110 -11.40 -1.02 -8.22
N ALA A 111 -11.50 -0.31 -7.09
CA ALA A 111 -12.30 0.89 -6.96
C ALA A 111 -11.84 2.00 -7.93
N HIS A 112 -10.52 2.17 -8.12
CA HIS A 112 -9.99 3.09 -9.11
C HIS A 112 -10.39 2.71 -10.54
N GLN A 113 -10.29 1.42 -10.92
CA GLN A 113 -10.71 0.97 -12.24
C GLN A 113 -12.21 1.16 -12.47
N GLU A 114 -13.04 0.81 -11.48
CA GLU A 114 -14.49 1.03 -11.55
C GLU A 114 -14.84 2.51 -11.67
N SER A 115 -14.13 3.36 -10.92
CA SER A 115 -14.24 4.81 -11.02
C SER A 115 -13.91 5.33 -12.42
N LEU A 116 -12.90 4.77 -13.10
CA LEU A 116 -12.57 5.14 -14.49
C LEU A 116 -13.61 4.61 -15.50
N ALA A 117 -14.24 3.47 -15.22
CA ALA A 117 -15.29 2.89 -16.04
C ALA A 117 -16.66 3.56 -15.84
N SER A 118 -16.84 4.28 -14.72
CA SER A 118 -18.09 4.96 -14.36
C SER A 118 -18.31 6.28 -15.12
N PRO A 119 -19.58 6.71 -15.27
CA PRO A 119 -19.91 8.07 -15.68
C PRO A 119 -19.20 9.12 -14.81
N GLU A 120 -18.92 10.31 -15.38
CA GLU A 120 -18.16 11.36 -14.69
C GLU A 120 -18.75 11.76 -13.34
N THR A 121 -20.08 11.79 -13.26
CA THR A 121 -20.84 12.13 -12.04
C THR A 121 -20.67 11.11 -10.93
N ASP A 122 -20.31 9.88 -11.26
CA ASP A 122 -20.34 8.74 -10.33
C ASP A 122 -18.93 8.27 -9.95
N ARG A 123 -17.88 8.83 -10.57
CA ARG A 123 -16.49 8.41 -10.37
C ARG A 123 -16.03 8.45 -8.90
N TRP A 124 -16.63 9.29 -8.07
CA TRP A 124 -16.29 9.34 -6.64
C TRP A 124 -16.89 8.19 -5.84
N LEU A 125 -18.01 7.59 -6.28
CA LEU A 125 -18.72 6.59 -5.51
C LEU A 125 -17.85 5.35 -5.18
N PRO A 126 -17.12 4.73 -6.13
CA PRO A 126 -16.23 3.62 -5.81
C PRO A 126 -15.10 4.01 -4.84
N ILE A 127 -14.60 5.24 -4.92
CA ILE A 127 -13.52 5.74 -4.06
C ILE A 127 -14.02 5.98 -2.63
N PHE A 128 -15.21 6.55 -2.48
CA PHE A 128 -15.84 6.75 -1.17
C PHE A 128 -16.21 5.43 -0.50
N TRP A 129 -16.64 4.43 -1.29
CA TRP A 129 -16.82 3.08 -0.78
C TRP A 129 -15.50 2.48 -0.28
N ALA A 130 -14.40 2.64 -1.02
CA ALA A 130 -13.09 2.13 -0.60
C ALA A 130 -12.53 2.81 0.67
N LEU A 131 -12.83 4.11 0.87
CA LEU A 131 -12.49 4.83 2.11
C LEU A 131 -13.19 4.22 3.33
N ASP A 132 -14.49 3.91 3.21
CA ASP A 132 -15.26 3.28 4.28
C ASP A 132 -14.76 1.85 4.57
N GLU A 133 -14.49 1.06 3.53
CA GLU A 133 -13.92 -0.29 3.66
C GLU A 133 -12.54 -0.29 4.32
N PHE A 134 -11.70 0.72 4.04
CA PHE A 134 -10.43 0.90 4.74
C PHE A 134 -10.64 1.05 6.24
N LYS A 135 -11.61 1.86 6.68
CA LYS A 135 -11.89 2.06 8.11
C LYS A 135 -12.49 0.83 8.78
N LYS A 136 -13.40 0.12 8.11
CA LYS A 136 -13.89 -1.19 8.59
C LYS A 136 -12.74 -2.15 8.82
N SER A 137 -11.83 -2.24 7.86
CA SER A 137 -10.65 -3.11 7.95
C SER A 137 -9.66 -2.67 9.03
N GLN A 138 -9.51 -1.37 9.25
CA GLN A 138 -8.70 -0.83 10.34
C GLN A 138 -9.26 -1.26 11.71
N ALA A 139 -10.58 -1.11 11.91
CA ALA A 139 -11.28 -1.40 13.16
C ALA A 139 -11.32 -2.88 13.55
N MET A 140 -11.19 -3.80 12.58
CA MET A 140 -11.11 -5.23 12.85
C MET A 140 -9.74 -5.58 13.45
N GLU A 141 -9.48 -5.33 14.74
CA GLU A 141 -8.27 -5.81 15.42
C GLU A 141 -8.22 -7.36 15.48
N GLN A 142 -7.03 -7.91 15.26
CA GLN A 142 -6.64 -9.26 15.70
C GLN A 142 -5.36 -9.13 16.52
#